data_AF-A0A0G1JTW3-F1
#
_entry.id   AF-A0A0G1JTW3-F1
#
_cell.length_a   1.000
_cell.length_b   1.000
_cell.length_c   1.000
_cell.angle_alpha   90.00
_cell.angle_beta   90.00
_cell.angle_gamma   90.00
#
_symmetry.space_group_name_H-M   'P 1'
#
loop_
_entity.id
_entity.type
_entity.pdbx_description
1 polymer ?
#
loop_
_entity_poly.entity_id
_entity_poly.type
_entity_poly.pdbx_seq_one_letter_code
_entity_poly.pdbx_strand_id
1 'polypeptide(L)'
;KLGPMAFEGQLGRPMFGYGFDGGADYSERFGAVIDDEVARILSEAEKKAEEILTKHRPALNAIATHLIETETIEREEFEKLLIVNGITPKQKQDIEHQV
;
A
#
# COMPACT_ATOMS: atom_id res chain seq x y z
N LYS A 1 1.05 -12.78 14.34
CA LYS A 1 1.26 -11.36 13.96
C LYS A 1 2.70 -11.01 14.26
N LEU A 2 3.41 -10.50 13.25
CA LEU A 2 4.77 -10.02 13.42
C LEU A 2 4.70 -8.74 14.27
N GLY A 3 5.30 -8.77 15.47
CA GLY A 3 5.44 -7.58 16.31
C GLY A 3 6.50 -6.62 15.74
N PRO A 4 6.82 -5.51 16.42
CA PRO A 4 7.91 -4.63 16.01
C PRO A 4 9.25 -5.37 16.16
N MET A 5 9.69 -6.02 15.09
CA MET A 5 10.95 -6.75 15.01
C MET A 5 11.67 -6.31 13.74
N ALA A 6 12.92 -5.91 13.87
CA ALA A 6 13.77 -5.62 12.72
C ALA A 6 14.24 -6.96 12.13
N PHE A 7 13.75 -7.30 10.94
CA PHE A 7 14.13 -8.53 10.24
C PHE A 7 15.42 -8.37 9.44
N GLU A 8 15.78 -7.12 9.10
CA GLU A 8 17.11 -6.77 8.63
C GLU A 8 17.99 -6.48 9.84
N GLY A 9 18.64 -7.53 10.35
CA GLY A 9 19.82 -7.32 11.17
C GLY A 9 20.80 -6.53 10.31
N GLN A 10 21.25 -5.36 10.79
CA GLN A 10 22.46 -4.72 10.30
C GLN A 10 23.45 -5.83 9.97
N LEU A 11 23.75 -6.03 8.68
CA LEU A 11 24.78 -6.94 8.21
C LEU A 11 26.10 -6.45 8.80
N GLY A 12 26.36 -6.84 10.05
CA GLY A 12 27.61 -6.67 10.73
C GLY A 12 28.63 -7.41 9.90
N ARG A 13 29.44 -6.66 9.16
CA ARG A 13 30.64 -7.16 8.47
C ARG A 13 31.39 -8.08 9.44
N PRO A 14 31.61 -9.37 9.12
CA PRO A 14 32.46 -10.20 9.95
C PRO A 14 33.89 -9.76 9.70
N MET A 15 34.48 -9.01 10.62
CA MET A 15 35.87 -8.54 10.50
C MET A 15 36.90 -9.63 10.82
N PHE A 16 36.52 -10.77 11.43
CA PHE A 16 37.44 -11.87 11.69
C PHE A 16 36.71 -13.21 11.51
N GLY A 17 37.12 -13.95 10.48
CA GLY A 17 36.54 -15.24 10.15
C GLY A 17 36.82 -16.25 11.25
N TYR A 18 35.79 -16.60 12.02
CA TYR A 18 35.57 -17.92 12.60
C TYR A 18 34.07 -18.04 12.95
N GLY A 19 33.41 -18.99 12.29
CA GLY A 19 32.17 -19.68 12.69
C GLY A 19 31.01 -18.84 13.25
N PHE A 20 29.99 -18.62 12.42
CA PHE A 20 28.61 -18.46 12.90
C PHE A 20 27.77 -19.60 12.33
N ASP A 21 27.77 -20.75 13.00
CA ASP A 21 26.86 -21.86 12.72
C ASP A 21 25.55 -21.64 13.48
N GLY A 22 24.83 -20.58 13.09
CA GLY A 22 23.56 -20.20 13.72
C GLY A 22 22.60 -19.45 12.81
N GLY A 23 22.86 -19.42 11.49
CA GLY A 23 22.18 -18.55 10.53
C GLY A 23 21.08 -19.19 9.67
N ALA A 24 20.80 -20.49 9.80
CA ALA A 24 19.98 -21.21 8.82
C ALA A 24 18.54 -21.52 9.28
N ASP A 25 18.31 -21.86 10.55
CA ASP A 25 16.96 -22.20 11.04
C ASP A 25 16.04 -20.98 11.17
N TYR A 26 16.60 -19.77 11.07
CA TYR A 26 15.92 -18.48 11.15
C TYR A 26 15.29 -18.04 9.80
N SER A 27 15.45 -18.79 8.70
CA SER A 27 15.05 -18.33 7.36
C SER A 27 13.74 -18.92 6.84
N GLU A 28 13.52 -20.23 6.86
CA GLU A 28 12.35 -20.82 6.16
C GLU A 28 11.02 -20.58 6.88
N ARG A 29 10.96 -20.87 8.19
CA ARG A 29 9.72 -20.68 8.96
C ARG A 29 9.37 -19.20 9.09
N PHE A 30 10.36 -18.33 9.21
CA PHE A 30 10.13 -16.89 9.28
C PHE A 30 9.79 -16.29 7.92
N GLY A 31 10.42 -16.77 6.84
CA GLY A 31 10.05 -16.41 5.47
C GLY A 31 8.59 -16.73 5.18
N ALA A 32 8.14 -17.93 5.54
CA ALA A 32 6.73 -18.32 5.42
C ALA A 32 5.80 -17.37 6.20
N VAL A 33 6.17 -16.96 7.42
CA VAL A 33 5.36 -16.02 8.22
C VAL A 33 5.35 -14.61 7.61
N ILE A 34 6.44 -14.16 6.99
CA ILE A 34 6.50 -12.88 6.27
C ILE A 34 5.60 -12.93 5.03
N ASP A 35 5.72 -13.98 4.23
CA ASP A 35 4.90 -14.16 3.02
C ASP A 35 3.41 -14.21 3.38
N ASP A 36 3.05 -14.92 4.45
CA ASP A 36 1.68 -14.98 4.97
C ASP A 36 1.17 -13.58 5.37
N GLU A 37 2.00 -12.76 6.04
CA GLU A 37 1.60 -11.42 6.46
C GLU A 37 1.49 -10.45 5.28
N VAL A 38 2.39 -10.55 4.30
CA VAL A 38 2.33 -9.77 3.04
C VAL A 38 1.06 -10.13 2.28
N ALA A 39 0.76 -11.43 2.13
CA ALA A 39 -0.46 -11.91 1.48
C ALA A 39 -1.71 -11.40 2.21
N ARG A 40 -1.72 -11.42 3.55
CA ARG A 40 -2.80 -10.88 4.36
C ARG A 40 -3.01 -9.38 4.11
N ILE A 41 -1.94 -8.59 4.12
CA ILE A 41 -2.02 -7.14 3.88
C ILE A 41 -2.55 -6.84 2.47
N LEU A 42 -2.05 -7.55 1.46
CA LEU A 42 -2.49 -7.39 0.08
C LEU A 42 -3.97 -7.74 -0.09
N SER A 43 -4.41 -8.87 0.47
CA SER A 43 -5.81 -9.28 0.41
C SER A 43 -6.75 -8.29 1.14
N GLU A 44 -6.33 -7.79 2.31
CA GLU A 44 -7.10 -6.77 3.03
C GLU A 44 -7.17 -5.45 2.25
N ALA A 45 -6.08 -5.04 1.62
CA ALA A 45 -6.03 -3.83 0.80
C ALA A 45 -6.88 -3.97 -0.47
N GLU A 46 -6.83 -5.12 -1.15
CA GLU A 46 -7.65 -5.44 -2.32
C GLU A 46 -9.13 -5.39 -1.96
N LYS A 47 -9.55 -6.12 -0.92
CA LYS A 47 -10.94 -6.13 -0.47
C LYS A 47 -11.43 -4.73 -0.10
N LYS A 48 -10.60 -3.96 0.59
CA LYS A 48 -10.92 -2.56 0.93
C LYS A 48 -11.08 -1.70 -0.33
N ALA A 49 -10.23 -1.88 -1.33
CA ALA A 49 -10.34 -1.17 -2.60
C ALA A 49 -11.64 -1.54 -3.32
N GLU A 50 -11.96 -2.83 -3.40
CA GLU A 50 -13.21 -3.33 -3.99
C GLU A 50 -14.45 -2.77 -3.26
N GLU A 51 -14.45 -2.77 -1.93
CA GLU A 51 -15.52 -2.19 -1.12
C GLU A 51 -15.70 -0.69 -1.40
N ILE A 52 -14.61 0.07 -1.49
CA ILE A 52 -14.65 1.51 -1.80
C ILE A 52 -15.20 1.75 -3.21
N LEU A 53 -14.67 1.05 -4.20
CA LEU A 53 -15.08 1.20 -5.61
C LEU A 53 -16.54 0.79 -5.82
N THR A 54 -16.99 -0.26 -5.12
CA THR A 54 -18.38 -0.73 -5.18
C THR A 54 -19.33 0.23 -4.47
N LYS A 55 -18.95 0.71 -3.28
CA LYS A 55 -19.73 1.71 -2.53
C LYS A 55 -19.90 3.01 -3.30
N HIS A 56 -18.87 3.44 -4.02
CA HIS A 56 -18.86 4.67 -4.81
C HIS A 56 -19.00 4.42 -6.31
N ARG A 57 -19.69 3.33 -6.69
CA ARG A 57 -19.89 2.96 -8.10
C ARG A 57 -20.48 4.07 -8.98
N PRO A 58 -21.43 4.91 -8.52
CA PRO A 58 -21.92 6.05 -9.31
C PRO A 58 -20.81 7.05 -9.66
N ALA A 59 -19.95 7.38 -8.69
CA ALA A 59 -18.80 8.28 -8.93
C ALA A 59 -17.81 7.67 -9.91
N LEU A 60 -17.50 6.37 -9.75
CA LEU A 60 -16.61 5.65 -10.66
C LEU A 60 -17.14 5.68 -12.10
N ASN A 61 -18.44 5.41 -12.28
CA ASN A 61 -19.06 5.45 -13.60
C ASN A 61 -19.01 6.86 -14.21
N ALA A 62 -19.29 7.90 -13.41
CA ALA A 62 -19.22 9.29 -13.88
C ALA A 62 -17.81 9.67 -14.34
N ILE A 63 -16.79 9.30 -13.55
CA ILE A 63 -15.38 9.53 -13.91
C ILE A 63 -15.00 8.75 -15.18
N ALA A 64 -15.41 7.48 -15.29
CA ALA A 64 -15.10 6.66 -16.46
C ALA A 64 -15.75 7.22 -17.74
N THR A 65 -17.02 7.61 -17.70
CA THR A 65 -17.69 8.26 -18.83
C THR A 65 -16.97 9.53 -19.23
N HIS A 66 -16.57 10.35 -18.26
CA HIS A 66 -15.89 11.59 -18.55
C HIS A 66 -14.49 11.36 -19.16
N LEU A 67 -13.72 10.38 -18.66
CA LEU A 67 -12.43 9.99 -19.25
C LEU A 67 -12.56 9.50 -20.70
N ILE A 68 -13.68 8.84 -21.04
CA ILE A 68 -13.92 8.41 -22.42
C ILE A 68 -14.11 9.63 -23.34
N GLU A 69 -14.67 10.73 -22.83
CA GLU A 69 -14.92 11.95 -23.59
C GLU A 69 -13.68 12.85 -23.71
N THR A 70 -12.89 12.96 -22.63
CA THR A 70 -11.80 13.95 -22.53
C THR A 70 -10.39 13.36 -22.55
N GLU A 71 -10.26 12.02 -22.47
CA GLU A 71 -9.01 11.24 -22.35
C GLU A 71 -8.17 11.50 -21.10
N THR A 72 -8.22 12.71 -20.54
CA THR A 72 -7.47 13.14 -19.35
C THR A 72 -8.36 14.01 -18.46
N ILE A 73 -8.22 13.87 -17.15
CA ILE A 73 -8.92 14.67 -16.14
C ILE A 73 -7.90 15.27 -15.19
N GLU A 74 -7.93 16.58 -15.01
CA GLU A 74 -7.12 17.29 -14.03
C GLU A 74 -7.72 17.20 -12.61
N ARG A 75 -6.90 17.42 -11.58
CA ARG A 75 -7.33 17.28 -10.18
C ARG A 75 -8.62 18.04 -9.85
N GLU A 76 -8.71 19.31 -10.26
CA GLU A 76 -9.86 20.16 -9.94
C GLU A 76 -11.17 19.60 -10.50
N GLU A 77 -11.11 19.01 -11.70
CA GLU A 77 -12.26 18.41 -12.36
C GLU A 77 -12.62 17.06 -11.73
N PHE A 78 -11.63 16.25 -11.39
CA PHE A 78 -11.82 15.02 -10.63
C PHE A 78 -12.49 15.29 -9.28
N GLU A 79 -12.03 16.29 -8.53
CA GLU A 79 -12.61 16.68 -7.25
C GLU A 79 -14.06 17.17 -7.40
N LYS A 80 -14.38 17.92 -8.47
CA LYS A 80 -15.77 18.32 -8.77
C LYS A 80 -16.66 17.09 -9.01
N LEU A 81 -16.18 16.11 -9.78
CA LEU A 81 -16.92 14.85 -10.02
C LEU A 81 -17.17 14.08 -8.72
N LEU A 82 -16.18 14.05 -7.82
CA LEU A 82 -16.35 13.44 -6.50
C LEU A 82 -17.41 14.17 -5.66
N ILE A 83 -17.36 15.51 -5.58
CA ILE A 83 -18.29 16.32 -4.79
C ILE A 83 -19.74 16.16 -5.29
N VAL A 84 -19.94 16.18 -6.61
CA VAL A 84 -21.27 15.97 -7.22
C VAL A 84 -21.83 14.59 -6.86
N ASN A 85 -20.97 13.59 -6.67
CA ASN A 85 -21.35 12.25 -6.23
C ASN A 85 -21.35 12.10 -4.70
N GLY A 86 -21.32 13.19 -3.93
CA GLY A 86 -21.43 13.19 -2.47
C GLY A 86 -20.16 12.76 -1.73
N ILE A 87 -19.00 12.78 -2.40
CA ILE A 87 -17.71 12.43 -1.82
C ILE A 87 -16.92 13.72 -1.59
N THR A 88 -16.66 14.03 -0.32
CA THR A 88 -15.80 15.17 0.04
C THR A 88 -14.33 14.77 -0.07
N PRO A 89 -13.54 15.37 -0.98
CA PRO A 89 -12.11 15.07 -1.09
C PRO A 89 -11.39 15.45 0.20
N LYS A 90 -10.38 14.66 0.58
CA LYS A 90 -9.48 15.05 1.67
C LYS A 90 -8.60 16.20 1.20
N GLN A 91 -8.35 17.18 2.06
CA GLN A 91 -7.38 18.23 1.75
C GLN A 91 -5.99 17.63 1.55
N LYS A 92 -5.29 18.12 0.54
CA LYS A 92 -3.90 17.77 0.28
C LYS A 92 -3.08 18.09 1.52
N GLN A 93 -2.50 17.07 2.14
CA GLN A 93 -1.41 17.29 3.09
C GLN A 93 -0.16 17.55 2.24
N ASP A 94 0.34 18.77 2.25
CA ASP A 94 1.67 19.06 1.72
C ASP A 94 2.68 18.37 2.67
N ILE A 95 3.00 17.11 2.37
CA ILE A 95 4.11 16.40 2.99
C ILE A 95 5.36 16.96 2.32
N GLU A 96 5.73 18.19 2.65
CA GLU A 96 7.05 18.70 2.31
C GLU A 96 8.09 17.85 3.05
N HIS A 97 9.06 17.36 2.29
CA HIS A 97 10.17 16.51 2.69
C HIS A 97 10.72 16.84 4.09
N GLN A 98 10.37 16.03 5.10
CA GLN A 98 11.22 15.91 6.29
C GLN A 98 12.37 14.97 5.93
N VAL A 99 13.49 15.59 5.54
CA VAL A 99 14.82 14.96 5.52
C VAL A 99 15.43 15.09 6.90
#